data_AF-A0A923VA27-F1
#
_entry.id   AF-A0A923VA27-F1
#
_cell.length_a   1.000
_cell.length_b   1.000
_cell.length_c   1.000
_cell.angle_alpha   90.00
_cell.angle_beta   90.00
_cell.angle_gamma   90.00
#
_symmetry.space_group_name_H-M   'P 1'
#
loop_
_entity.id
_entity.type
_entity.pdbx_description
1 polymer ?
#
loop_
_entity_poly.entity_id
_entity_poly.type
_entity_poly.pdbx_seq_one_letter_code
_entity_poly.pdbx_strand_id
1 'polypeptide(L)'
;MKLVILLGFLSVLAACTSAPKNEDRPITPAHRSASPRAAETSGRQQRYAKLRTYQNKSNQTEPTAPYETAEDTVDYVGLQIFLKLDRSYDVLGYSERMFNTCEVGYGYSNSHNCEKKYFIVSHFRLVCRDSEGTISQILTAADLRPLSRRSIKWSVKTANGELVTDSDGYAQIAMIASQSQRAERLKIASSNDFLYLKAGELTQMITPKNWCD
;
A
#
# COMPACT_ATOMS: atom_id res chain seq x y z
N MET A 1 -50.93 -34.66 -6.78
CA MET A 1 -50.25 -34.00 -7.91
C MET A 1 -50.32 -32.50 -7.67
N LYS A 2 -49.20 -31.83 -7.39
CA LYS A 2 -49.16 -30.38 -7.15
C LYS A 2 -48.62 -29.68 -8.42
N LEU A 3 -49.46 -28.81 -8.97
CA LEU A 3 -49.24 -28.04 -10.18
C LEU A 3 -48.22 -26.92 -9.90
N VAL A 4 -47.08 -26.94 -10.60
CA VAL A 4 -46.03 -25.93 -10.52
C VAL A 4 -46.30 -24.89 -11.62
N ILE A 5 -46.60 -23.65 -11.23
CA ILE A 5 -46.76 -22.52 -12.14
C ILE A 5 -45.41 -21.79 -12.24
N LEU A 6 -44.75 -21.95 -13.38
CA LEU A 6 -43.59 -21.15 -13.80
C LEU A 6 -44.08 -19.80 -14.31
N LEU A 7 -43.75 -18.72 -13.59
CA LEU A 7 -43.85 -17.35 -14.11
C LEU A 7 -42.45 -16.88 -14.48
N GLY A 8 -42.21 -16.82 -15.80
CA GLY A 8 -40.99 -16.30 -16.39
C GLY A 8 -40.91 -14.78 -16.26
N PHE A 9 -39.80 -14.30 -15.71
CA PHE A 9 -39.43 -12.89 -15.76
C PHE A 9 -38.58 -12.65 -17.01
N LEU A 10 -39.24 -12.12 -18.04
CA LEU A 10 -38.62 -11.41 -19.16
C LEU A 10 -38.02 -10.12 -18.59
N SER A 11 -36.69 -10.01 -18.54
CA SER A 11 -36.00 -8.74 -18.30
C SER A 11 -35.44 -8.24 -19.62
N VAL A 12 -36.02 -7.13 -20.07
CA VAL A 12 -35.76 -6.42 -21.32
C VAL A 12 -34.34 -5.82 -21.29
N LEU A 13 -33.56 -6.17 -22.31
CA LEU A 13 -32.32 -5.48 -22.70
C LEU A 13 -32.67 -4.16 -23.42
N ALA A 14 -32.22 -3.04 -22.88
CA ALA A 14 -32.13 -1.73 -23.53
C ALA A 14 -31.23 -0.85 -22.64
N ALA A 15 -30.32 0.02 -23.10
CA ALA A 15 -29.89 0.39 -24.44
C ALA A 15 -28.53 1.12 -24.32
N CYS A 16 -27.85 1.15 -25.46
CA CYS A 16 -26.76 2.00 -25.91
C CYS A 16 -26.45 3.28 -25.10
N THR A 17 -25.17 3.48 -24.78
CA THR A 17 -24.60 4.84 -24.68
C THR A 17 -23.33 4.93 -25.52
N SER A 18 -23.31 6.00 -26.31
CA SER A 18 -22.41 6.33 -27.41
C SER A 18 -20.98 6.65 -26.97
N ALA A 19 -20.01 6.12 -27.72
CA ALA A 19 -18.59 6.45 -27.61
C ALA A 19 -18.29 7.83 -28.23
N PRO A 20 -17.55 8.72 -27.54
CA PRO A 20 -17.03 9.94 -28.15
C PRO A 20 -15.76 9.66 -28.97
N LYS A 21 -15.76 10.21 -30.18
CA LYS A 21 -14.68 10.19 -31.18
C LYS A 21 -13.65 11.25 -30.78
N ASN A 22 -12.44 10.84 -30.39
CA ASN A 22 -11.39 11.77 -30.00
C ASN A 22 -10.54 12.14 -31.22
N GLU A 23 -10.41 13.44 -31.48
CA GLU A 23 -9.64 14.02 -32.58
C GLU A 23 -8.14 13.90 -32.33
N ASP A 24 -7.44 13.27 -33.27
CA ASP A 24 -5.98 13.28 -33.35
C ASP A 24 -5.48 14.70 -33.63
N ARG A 25 -4.71 15.27 -32.69
CA ARG A 25 -3.85 16.42 -32.98
C ARG A 25 -2.40 15.95 -33.13
N PRO A 26 -1.72 16.29 -34.25
CA PRO A 26 -0.31 15.97 -34.43
C PRO A 26 0.56 16.85 -33.54
N ILE A 27 1.36 16.21 -32.68
CA ILE A 27 2.39 16.86 -31.86
C ILE A 27 3.63 17.08 -32.74
N THR A 28 4.00 18.35 -32.92
CA THR A 28 5.21 18.76 -33.61
C THR A 28 6.44 18.51 -32.73
N PRO A 29 7.53 17.88 -33.23
CA PRO A 29 8.75 17.69 -32.46
C PRO A 29 9.61 18.96 -32.46
N ALA A 30 9.84 19.52 -31.27
CA ALA A 30 10.80 20.61 -31.09
C ALA A 30 12.23 20.04 -31.03
N HIS A 31 12.97 20.28 -32.10
CA HIS A 31 14.42 20.14 -32.23
C HIS A 31 15.12 20.89 -31.08
N ARG A 32 15.84 20.19 -30.20
CA ARG A 32 16.80 20.82 -29.27
C ARG A 32 18.21 20.39 -29.65
N SER A 33 18.88 21.33 -30.28
CA SER A 33 20.26 21.27 -30.76
C SER A 33 21.23 20.97 -29.62
N ALA A 34 22.10 20.00 -29.87
CA ALA A 34 23.31 19.76 -29.11
C ALA A 34 24.23 20.98 -29.14
N SER A 35 24.82 21.33 -28.00
CA SER A 35 25.94 22.27 -27.93
C SER A 35 27.18 21.50 -27.44
N PRO A 36 28.25 21.41 -28.25
CA PRO A 36 29.51 20.85 -27.81
C PRO A 36 30.34 21.97 -27.16
N ARG A 37 30.70 21.83 -25.89
CA ARG A 37 31.85 22.55 -25.33
C ARG A 37 32.99 21.59 -25.07
N ALA A 38 33.93 21.68 -26.00
CA ALA A 38 35.27 21.16 -25.90
C ALA A 38 36.10 21.97 -24.90
N ALA A 39 37.08 21.26 -24.35
CA ALA A 39 38.44 21.70 -24.06
C ALA A 39 38.73 22.47 -22.75
N GLU A 40 39.96 22.18 -22.30
CA GLU A 40 40.80 22.90 -21.34
C GLU A 40 40.57 22.65 -19.85
N THR A 41 41.35 21.71 -19.31
CA THR A 41 42.45 22.11 -18.39
C THR A 41 43.44 20.95 -18.21
N SER A 42 44.29 20.80 -19.22
CA SER A 42 45.65 20.27 -19.08
C SER A 42 46.45 21.28 -18.23
N GLY A 43 46.90 20.89 -17.03
CA GLY A 43 47.69 21.80 -16.20
C GLY A 43 47.84 21.49 -14.71
N ARG A 44 47.60 20.25 -14.25
CA ARG A 44 47.76 19.90 -12.81
C ARG A 44 48.59 18.63 -12.55
N GLN A 45 49.40 18.21 -13.53
CA GLN A 45 50.14 16.95 -13.45
C GLN A 45 51.61 17.07 -13.00
N GLN A 46 52.10 18.24 -12.56
CA GLN A 46 53.53 18.43 -12.22
C GLN A 46 53.82 18.95 -10.81
N ARG A 47 52.93 18.74 -9.82
CA ARG A 47 53.17 19.16 -8.43
C ARG A 47 53.02 18.10 -7.34
N TYR A 48 53.06 16.80 -7.67
CA TYR A 48 52.98 15.74 -6.65
C TYR A 48 54.07 14.67 -6.78
N ALA A 49 55.27 15.04 -7.24
CA ALA A 49 56.44 14.13 -7.30
C ALA A 49 57.40 14.26 -6.10
N LYS A 50 57.03 14.95 -5.01
CA LYS A 50 57.97 15.22 -3.91
C LYS A 50 57.36 15.06 -2.50
N LEU A 51 56.58 14.01 -2.30
CA LEU A 51 56.16 13.52 -0.98
C LEU A 51 56.16 11.97 -0.94
N ARG A 52 57.13 11.33 -1.60
CA ARG A 52 57.36 9.88 -1.56
C ARG A 52 58.62 9.57 -0.77
N THR A 53 58.58 9.76 0.54
CA THR A 53 59.49 9.12 1.51
C THR A 53 58.95 9.47 2.89
N TYR A 54 58.71 8.46 3.73
CA TYR A 54 58.08 8.53 5.06
C TYR A 54 56.58 8.23 5.17
N GLN A 55 56.07 7.18 4.53
CA GLN A 55 54.90 6.43 5.05
C GLN A 55 55.03 4.95 4.72
N ASN A 56 55.97 4.28 5.39
CA ASN A 56 56.03 2.84 5.46
C ASN A 56 56.10 2.44 6.94
N LYS A 57 54.99 2.61 7.65
CA LYS A 57 54.79 2.07 9.00
C LYS A 57 53.30 2.04 9.33
N SER A 58 52.82 0.84 9.64
CA SER A 58 51.46 0.46 10.05
C SER A 58 50.47 0.12 8.92
N ASN A 59 50.59 -1.10 8.40
CA ASN A 59 49.42 -1.85 7.91
C ASN A 59 48.61 -2.32 9.14
N GLN A 60 47.98 -1.40 9.87
CA GLN A 60 46.82 -1.74 10.67
C GLN A 60 45.62 -1.52 9.75
N THR A 61 45.08 -2.61 9.21
CA THR A 61 43.75 -2.62 8.63
C THR A 61 42.80 -2.23 9.76
N GLU A 62 42.46 -0.94 9.87
CA GLU A 62 41.33 -0.52 10.68
C GLU A 62 40.14 -1.38 10.24
N PRO A 63 39.39 -1.99 11.18
CA PRO A 63 38.17 -2.69 10.85
C PRO A 63 37.27 -1.69 10.12
N THR A 64 37.13 -1.83 8.80
CA THR A 64 36.15 -1.06 8.03
C THR A 64 34.82 -1.38 8.68
N ALA A 65 34.27 -0.40 9.41
CA ALA A 65 32.98 -0.54 10.05
C ALA A 65 32.00 -1.10 9.00
N PRO A 66 31.22 -2.14 9.32
CA PRO A 66 30.29 -2.72 8.36
C PRO A 66 29.47 -1.57 7.76
N TYR A 67 29.54 -1.45 6.42
CA TYR A 67 28.77 -0.44 5.72
C TYR A 67 27.30 -0.69 6.08
N GLU A 68 26.72 0.25 6.81
CA GLU A 68 25.31 0.20 7.16
C GLU A 68 24.58 0.27 5.82
N THR A 69 24.04 -0.87 5.38
CA THR A 69 23.29 -0.95 4.14
C THR A 69 22.03 -0.14 4.42
N ALA A 70 21.96 1.09 3.90
CA ALA A 70 20.80 1.96 4.10
C ALA A 70 19.55 1.15 3.76
N GLU A 71 18.73 0.87 4.77
CA GLU A 71 17.51 0.10 4.56
C GLU A 71 16.65 0.88 3.58
N ASP A 72 16.39 0.27 2.41
CA ASP A 72 15.58 0.84 1.36
C ASP A 72 14.19 1.19 1.92
N THR A 73 14.00 2.47 2.26
CA THR A 73 12.75 2.95 2.84
C THR A 73 11.75 3.13 1.70
N VAL A 74 10.76 2.24 1.64
CA VAL A 74 9.72 2.27 0.60
C VAL A 74 8.76 3.44 0.82
N ASP A 75 8.53 4.25 -0.21
CA ASP A 75 7.51 5.31 -0.18
C ASP A 75 6.12 4.72 -0.47
N TYR A 76 5.45 4.29 0.58
CA TYR A 76 4.10 3.71 0.50
C TYR A 76 3.06 4.68 -0.07
N VAL A 77 3.17 5.98 0.22
CA VAL A 77 2.20 6.99 -0.21
C VAL A 77 2.33 7.23 -1.72
N GLY A 78 3.56 7.46 -2.19
CA GLY A 78 3.84 7.61 -3.61
C GLY A 78 3.44 6.36 -4.42
N LEU A 79 3.76 5.18 -3.89
CA LEU A 79 3.39 3.91 -4.54
C LEU A 79 1.87 3.70 -4.61
N GLN A 80 1.13 4.07 -3.55
CA GLN A 80 -0.33 3.99 -3.53
C GLN A 80 -0.98 4.87 -4.62
N ILE A 81 -0.52 6.11 -4.77
CA ILE A 81 -1.00 7.07 -5.78
C ILE A 81 -0.63 6.59 -7.20
N PHE A 82 0.59 6.08 -7.38
CA PHE A 82 1.06 5.54 -8.65
C PHE A 82 0.17 4.39 -9.13
N LEU A 83 -0.17 3.47 -8.23
CA LEU A 83 -0.99 2.28 -8.52
C LEU A 83 -2.50 2.56 -8.56
N LYS A 84 -2.93 3.82 -8.41
CA LYS A 84 -4.35 4.23 -8.39
C LYS A 84 -5.14 3.48 -7.32
N LEU A 85 -4.54 3.39 -6.14
CA LEU A 85 -5.12 2.80 -4.93
C LEU A 85 -5.37 3.86 -3.85
N ASP A 86 -5.11 5.14 -4.15
CA ASP A 86 -5.55 6.26 -3.33
C ASP A 86 -7.07 6.38 -3.44
N ARG A 87 -7.75 6.22 -2.31
CA ARG A 87 -9.20 6.41 -2.18
C ARG A 87 -9.48 7.01 -0.83
N SER A 88 -10.62 7.67 -0.72
CA SER A 88 -11.05 8.27 0.54
C SER A 88 -11.35 7.20 1.60
N TYR A 89 -11.11 7.52 2.87
CA TYR A 89 -11.22 6.61 4.01
C TYR A 89 -12.65 6.08 4.23
N ASP A 90 -13.66 6.81 3.76
CA ASP A 90 -15.08 6.42 3.79
C ASP A 90 -15.41 5.30 2.79
N VAL A 91 -14.59 5.11 1.75
CA VAL A 91 -14.72 4.02 0.77
C VAL A 91 -14.05 2.75 1.32
N LEU A 92 -14.79 2.08 2.20
CA LEU A 92 -14.38 0.82 2.82
C LEU A 92 -14.12 -0.28 1.78
N GLY A 93 -13.27 -1.26 2.13
CA GLY A 93 -13.05 -2.44 1.30
C GLY A 93 -11.59 -2.85 1.21
N TYR A 94 -11.35 -3.90 0.43
CA TYR A 94 -10.03 -4.38 0.07
C TYR A 94 -9.70 -4.00 -1.38
N SER A 95 -8.47 -3.55 -1.63
CA SER A 95 -7.96 -3.30 -2.98
C SER A 95 -6.51 -3.73 -3.08
N GLU A 96 -6.14 -4.32 -4.22
CA GLU A 96 -4.76 -4.74 -4.46
C GLU A 96 -4.39 -4.52 -5.93
N ARG A 97 -3.13 -4.22 -6.19
CA ARG A 97 -2.55 -4.16 -7.52
C ARG A 97 -1.19 -4.85 -7.52
N MET A 98 -0.92 -5.59 -8.58
CA MET A 98 0.40 -6.16 -8.83
C MET A 98 1.30 -5.08 -9.46
N PHE A 99 2.58 -5.05 -9.07
CA PHE A 99 3.60 -4.16 -9.64
C PHE A 99 4.97 -4.86 -9.72
N ASN A 100 5.87 -4.33 -10.54
CA ASN A 100 7.26 -4.80 -10.66
C ASN A 100 8.20 -3.84 -9.90
N THR A 101 9.01 -4.35 -8.98
CA THR A 101 9.89 -3.52 -8.13
C THR A 101 10.86 -2.65 -8.93
N CYS A 102 11.36 -3.12 -10.08
CA CYS A 102 12.32 -2.36 -10.88
C CYS A 102 11.70 -1.25 -11.74
N GLU A 103 10.38 -1.24 -11.90
CA GLU A 103 9.67 -0.25 -12.73
C GLU A 103 9.14 0.94 -11.91
N VAL A 104 8.96 0.76 -10.59
CA VAL A 104 8.20 1.72 -9.77
C VAL A 104 9.05 2.83 -9.17
N GLY A 105 10.30 2.57 -8.76
CA GLY A 105 11.21 3.60 -8.23
C GLY A 105 10.84 4.23 -6.88
N TYR A 106 9.83 3.72 -6.16
CA TYR A 106 9.39 4.22 -4.84
C TYR A 106 10.13 3.53 -3.68
N GLY A 107 11.46 3.66 -3.65
CA GLY A 107 12.32 2.95 -2.69
C GLY A 107 12.73 1.53 -3.13
N TYR A 108 12.55 1.21 -4.41
CA TYR A 108 13.10 -0.01 -5.01
C TYR A 108 14.19 0.35 -6.02
N SER A 109 15.27 -0.44 -6.02
CA SER A 109 16.31 -0.35 -7.05
C SER A 109 15.74 -0.72 -8.42
N ASN A 110 16.11 0.05 -9.44
CA ASN A 110 15.73 -0.20 -10.83
C ASN A 110 16.55 -1.31 -11.51
N SER A 111 17.59 -1.83 -10.84
CA SER A 111 18.60 -2.70 -11.44
C SER A 111 18.83 -4.01 -10.69
N HIS A 112 18.35 -4.12 -9.44
CA HIS A 112 18.60 -5.27 -8.58
C HIS A 112 17.29 -5.74 -7.93
N ASN A 113 17.19 -7.05 -7.65
CA ASN A 113 16.05 -7.66 -6.96
C ASN A 113 14.68 -7.35 -7.61
N CYS A 114 14.63 -7.43 -8.95
CA CYS A 114 13.40 -7.25 -9.71
C CYS A 114 12.44 -8.43 -9.48
N GLU A 115 11.29 -8.16 -8.89
CA GLU A 115 10.25 -9.16 -8.65
C GLU A 115 8.87 -8.54 -8.75
N LYS A 116 7.87 -9.40 -9.02
CA LYS A 116 6.46 -9.00 -9.01
C LYS A 116 5.94 -9.08 -7.59
N LYS A 117 5.41 -7.96 -7.09
CA LYS A 117 4.76 -7.87 -5.77
C LYS A 117 3.34 -7.37 -5.90
N TYR A 118 2.61 -7.46 -4.79
CA TYR A 118 1.28 -6.89 -4.64
C TYR A 118 1.35 -5.75 -3.64
N PHE A 119 0.84 -4.58 -4.04
CA PHE A 119 0.54 -3.49 -3.13
C PHE A 119 -0.93 -3.62 -2.72
N ILE A 120 -1.18 -3.67 -1.42
CA ILE A 120 -2.49 -3.99 -0.86
C ILE A 120 -2.89 -2.84 0.06
N VAL A 121 -4.12 -2.34 -0.15
CA VAL A 121 -4.72 -1.27 0.63
C VAL A 121 -6.11 -1.70 1.10
N SER A 122 -6.27 -1.82 2.41
CA SER A 122 -7.52 -2.18 3.05
C SER A 122 -8.01 -1.02 3.92
N HIS A 123 -9.17 -0.47 3.59
CA HIS A 123 -9.86 0.54 4.39
C HIS A 123 -10.99 -0.12 5.16
N PHE A 124 -11.07 0.16 6.45
CA PHE A 124 -12.07 -0.44 7.30
C PHE A 124 -12.52 0.49 8.41
N ARG A 125 -13.66 0.16 9.00
CA ARG A 125 -14.21 0.87 10.16
C ARG A 125 -14.41 -0.09 11.32
N LEU A 126 -13.86 0.24 12.48
CA LEU A 126 -14.11 -0.45 13.74
C LEU A 126 -15.22 0.27 14.49
N VAL A 127 -16.27 -0.47 14.80
CA VAL A 127 -17.41 0.03 15.59
C VAL A 127 -17.71 -0.93 16.73
N CYS A 128 -18.15 -0.34 17.82
CA CYS A 128 -18.58 -0.98 19.04
C CYS A 128 -20.10 -1.00 19.12
N ARG A 129 -20.64 -2.06 19.73
CA ARG A 129 -22.05 -2.13 20.06
C ARG A 129 -22.21 -1.91 21.57
N ASP A 130 -23.13 -1.02 21.94
CA ASP A 130 -23.33 -0.66 23.35
C ASP A 130 -24.17 -1.67 24.15
N SER A 131 -24.88 -2.62 23.49
CA SER A 131 -25.73 -3.61 24.14
C SER A 131 -25.33 -5.07 23.91
N GLU A 132 -25.28 -5.86 24.99
CA GLU A 132 -25.23 -7.33 24.95
C GLU A 132 -26.66 -7.87 25.02
N GLY A 133 -27.14 -8.49 23.95
CA GLY A 133 -28.47 -9.11 23.93
C GLY A 133 -28.86 -9.64 22.57
N THR A 134 -29.78 -10.62 22.58
CA THR A 134 -30.46 -11.16 21.40
C THR A 134 -31.24 -10.02 20.74
N ILE A 135 -30.68 -9.51 19.65
CA ILE A 135 -31.32 -8.47 18.86
C ILE A 135 -32.43 -9.14 18.05
N SER A 136 -33.68 -8.86 18.42
CA SER A 136 -34.83 -9.12 17.56
C SER A 136 -34.96 -8.06 16.45
N GLN A 137 -34.21 -6.97 16.53
CA GLN A 137 -34.25 -5.84 15.61
C GLN A 137 -32.95 -5.72 14.80
N ILE A 138 -33.07 -5.20 13.58
CA ILE A 138 -31.95 -4.95 12.68
C ILE A 138 -31.07 -3.86 13.30
N LEU A 139 -29.76 -4.12 13.43
CA LEU A 139 -28.80 -3.14 13.91
C LEU A 139 -28.78 -1.91 12.99
N THR A 140 -28.96 -0.74 13.58
CA THR A 140 -28.86 0.54 12.88
C THR A 140 -27.54 1.22 13.19
N ALA A 141 -27.20 2.26 12.42
CA ALA A 141 -26.00 3.05 12.69
C ALA A 141 -26.03 3.77 14.05
N ALA A 142 -27.22 4.01 14.63
CA ALA A 142 -27.36 4.63 15.94
C ALA A 142 -27.00 3.69 17.11
N ASP A 143 -27.01 2.38 16.86
CA ASP A 143 -26.66 1.35 17.86
C ASP A 143 -25.16 1.07 17.92
N LEU A 144 -24.39 1.77 17.07
CA LEU A 144 -22.97 1.54 16.83
C LEU A 144 -22.16 2.78 17.16
N ARG A 145 -21.24 2.64 18.10
CA ARG A 145 -20.30 3.70 18.49
C ARG A 145 -18.95 3.47 17.81
N PRO A 146 -18.35 4.48 17.16
CA PRO A 146 -17.04 4.30 16.55
C PRO A 146 -15.96 3.99 17.60
N LEU A 147 -15.03 3.11 17.26
CA LEU A 147 -13.89 2.80 18.10
C LEU A 147 -12.79 3.85 17.85
N SER A 148 -12.92 5.01 18.48
CA SER A 148 -12.10 6.18 18.19
C SER A 148 -10.70 6.11 18.81
N ARG A 149 -9.66 6.52 18.06
CA ARG A 149 -8.28 6.71 18.56
C ARG A 149 -7.69 5.50 19.29
N ARG A 150 -8.06 4.29 18.88
CA ARG A 150 -7.52 3.06 19.47
C ARG A 150 -6.34 2.56 18.67
N SER A 151 -5.31 2.12 19.39
CA SER A 151 -4.19 1.41 18.77
C SER A 151 -4.59 -0.03 18.49
N ILE A 152 -4.37 -0.46 17.27
CA ILE A 152 -4.80 -1.75 16.74
C ILE A 152 -3.60 -2.43 16.09
N LYS A 153 -3.32 -3.64 16.54
CA LYS A 153 -2.32 -4.52 15.93
C LYS A 153 -3.01 -5.37 14.87
N TRP A 154 -2.36 -5.53 13.73
CA TRP A 154 -2.87 -6.37 12.65
C TRP A 154 -1.81 -7.33 12.17
N SER A 155 -2.23 -8.49 11.66
CA SER A 155 -1.34 -9.45 11.01
C SER A 155 -2.08 -10.28 9.96
N VAL A 156 -1.41 -10.54 8.84
CA VAL A 156 -1.88 -11.41 7.76
C VAL A 156 -0.68 -12.13 7.15
N LYS A 157 -0.69 -13.47 7.22
CA LYS A 157 0.50 -14.31 6.95
C LYS A 157 1.74 -13.80 7.71
N THR A 158 2.76 -13.37 6.98
CA THR A 158 4.06 -12.89 7.48
C THR A 158 4.09 -11.37 7.65
N ALA A 159 3.06 -10.66 7.21
CA ALA A 159 2.96 -9.21 7.37
C ALA A 159 2.22 -8.87 8.65
N ASN A 160 2.71 -7.88 9.38
CA ASN A 160 2.08 -7.36 10.58
C ASN A 160 2.40 -5.89 10.75
N GLY A 161 1.62 -5.21 11.59
CA GLY A 161 1.84 -3.82 11.91
C GLY A 161 0.93 -3.34 13.02
N GLU A 162 1.02 -2.06 13.30
CA GLU A 162 0.18 -1.34 14.25
C GLU A 162 -0.32 -0.07 13.59
N LEU A 163 -1.56 0.30 13.87
CA LEU A 163 -2.19 1.51 13.37
C LEU A 163 -3.09 2.09 14.44
N VAL A 164 -3.50 3.33 14.27
CA VAL A 164 -4.45 4.00 15.16
C VAL A 164 -5.69 4.37 14.36
N THR A 165 -6.87 4.08 14.89
CA THR A 165 -8.14 4.51 14.28
C THR A 165 -8.35 6.02 14.43
N ASP A 166 -9.10 6.62 13.52
CA ASP A 166 -9.45 8.04 13.61
C ASP A 166 -10.60 8.31 14.62
N SER A 167 -11.22 9.50 14.58
CA SER A 167 -12.37 9.84 15.42
C SER A 167 -13.62 9.02 15.12
N ASP A 168 -13.78 8.56 13.90
CA ASP A 168 -14.97 7.87 13.40
C ASP A 168 -14.76 6.36 13.28
N GLY A 169 -13.61 5.88 13.76
CA GLY A 169 -13.24 4.48 13.83
C GLY A 169 -12.64 3.94 12.52
N TYR A 170 -12.34 4.79 11.54
CA TYR A 170 -11.70 4.37 10.29
C TYR A 170 -10.21 4.12 10.49
N ALA A 171 -9.70 3.21 9.68
CA ALA A 171 -8.28 2.89 9.60
C ALA A 171 -7.92 2.33 8.22
N GLN A 172 -6.63 2.37 7.91
CA GLN A 172 -6.06 1.84 6.68
C GLN A 172 -4.87 0.94 6.97
N ILE A 173 -4.87 -0.25 6.35
CA ILE A 173 -3.68 -1.08 6.22
C ILE A 173 -3.13 -0.88 4.81
N ALA A 174 -1.88 -0.46 4.70
CA ALA A 174 -1.11 -0.48 3.47
C ALA A 174 0.08 -1.44 3.64
N MET A 175 0.23 -2.40 2.74
CA MET A 175 1.33 -3.38 2.81
C MET A 175 1.76 -3.86 1.43
N ILE A 176 2.95 -4.45 1.39
CA ILE A 176 3.52 -5.09 0.21
C ILE A 176 3.71 -6.58 0.50
N ALA A 177 3.29 -7.43 -0.43
CA ALA A 177 3.42 -8.87 -0.30
C ALA A 177 3.88 -9.53 -1.61
N SER A 178 4.58 -10.64 -1.54
CA SER A 178 4.98 -11.42 -2.72
C SER A 178 3.81 -12.16 -3.39
N GLN A 179 2.67 -12.27 -2.71
CA GLN A 179 1.45 -12.94 -3.19
C GLN A 179 0.21 -12.13 -2.79
N SER A 180 -0.89 -12.30 -3.53
CA SER A 180 -2.19 -11.76 -3.13
C SER A 180 -2.58 -12.26 -1.75
N GLN A 181 -3.13 -11.37 -0.92
CA GLN A 181 -3.59 -11.69 0.43
C GLN A 181 -5.12 -11.73 0.52
N ARG A 182 -5.85 -11.59 -0.60
CA ARG A 182 -7.31 -11.44 -0.62
C ARG A 182 -8.06 -12.58 0.09
N ALA A 183 -7.58 -13.81 -0.07
CA ALA A 183 -8.20 -15.00 0.53
C ALA A 183 -7.69 -15.31 1.95
N GLU A 184 -6.71 -14.56 2.44
CA GLU A 184 -6.01 -14.86 3.68
C GLU A 184 -6.75 -14.34 4.91
N ARG A 185 -6.44 -14.92 6.07
CA ARG A 185 -6.99 -14.52 7.35
C ARG A 185 -6.24 -13.30 7.90
N LEU A 186 -6.93 -12.17 7.98
CA LEU A 186 -6.51 -10.99 8.72
C LEU A 186 -6.86 -11.16 10.19
N LYS A 187 -5.86 -11.09 11.06
CA LYS A 187 -6.04 -10.93 12.51
C LYS A 187 -5.98 -9.45 12.84
N ILE A 188 -6.96 -8.97 13.58
CA ILE A 188 -6.95 -7.63 14.17
C ILE A 188 -7.03 -7.81 15.68
N ALA A 189 -6.18 -7.11 16.42
CA ALA A 189 -6.05 -7.23 17.86
C ALA A 189 -6.02 -5.86 18.53
N SER A 190 -6.71 -5.76 19.67
CA SER A 190 -6.71 -4.61 20.56
C SER A 190 -6.47 -5.12 21.98
N SER A 191 -5.44 -4.59 22.64
CA SER A 191 -5.02 -5.03 23.98
C SER A 191 -4.77 -6.55 24.05
N ASN A 192 -5.66 -7.32 24.69
CA ASN A 192 -5.52 -8.77 24.89
C ASN A 192 -6.44 -9.62 24.00
N ASP A 193 -7.26 -8.97 23.18
CA ASP A 193 -8.32 -9.61 22.41
C ASP A 193 -8.07 -9.47 20.92
N PHE A 194 -8.61 -10.41 20.14
CA PHE A 194 -8.44 -10.42 18.69
C PHE A 194 -9.66 -10.96 17.97
N LEU A 195 -9.77 -10.59 16.70
CA LEU A 195 -10.75 -11.09 15.76
C LEU A 195 -10.06 -11.53 14.47
N TYR A 196 -10.61 -12.58 13.85
CA TYR A 196 -10.15 -13.07 12.55
C TYR A 196 -11.21 -12.80 11.49
N LEU A 197 -10.75 -12.27 10.36
CA LEU A 197 -11.59 -11.98 9.21
C LEU A 197 -10.85 -12.39 7.95
N LYS A 198 -11.58 -12.48 6.84
CA LYS A 198 -10.97 -12.65 5.52
C LYS A 198 -10.58 -11.28 4.98
N ALA A 199 -9.32 -11.10 4.56
CA ALA A 199 -8.80 -9.80 4.17
C ALA A 199 -9.61 -9.15 3.02
N GLY A 200 -10.04 -9.95 2.04
CA GLY A 200 -10.83 -9.51 0.89
C GLY A 200 -12.26 -9.07 1.19
N GLU A 201 -12.76 -9.31 2.41
CA GLU A 201 -14.15 -9.02 2.84
C GLU A 201 -14.19 -7.88 3.88
N LEU A 202 -13.05 -7.21 4.08
CA LEU A 202 -12.91 -6.19 5.11
C LEU A 202 -13.72 -4.93 4.75
N THR A 203 -14.73 -4.62 5.56
CA THR A 203 -15.54 -3.41 5.42
C THR A 203 -15.73 -2.75 6.78
N GLN A 204 -16.90 -2.91 7.39
CA GLN A 204 -17.19 -2.48 8.75
C GLN A 204 -17.19 -3.69 9.67
N MET A 205 -16.51 -3.56 10.81
CA MET A 205 -16.40 -4.64 11.79
C MET A 205 -17.00 -4.21 13.10
N ILE A 206 -17.93 -5.03 13.61
CA ILE A 206 -18.48 -4.88 14.95
C ILE A 206 -17.55 -5.63 15.89
N THR A 207 -16.91 -4.89 16.79
CA THR A 207 -15.91 -5.45 17.70
C THR A 207 -16.56 -6.06 18.95
N PRO A 208 -15.87 -7.00 19.61
CA PRO A 208 -16.26 -7.47 20.94
C PRO A 208 -16.44 -6.33 21.95
N LYS A 209 -17.33 -6.50 22.92
CA LYS A 209 -17.66 -5.45 23.92
C LYS A 209 -16.46 -4.96 24.71
N ASN A 210 -15.56 -5.87 25.08
CA ASN A 210 -14.34 -5.55 25.80
C ASN A 210 -13.37 -4.62 25.04
N TRP A 211 -13.61 -4.34 23.76
CA TRP A 211 -12.86 -3.31 23.03
C TRP A 211 -13.41 -1.91 23.24
N CYS A 212 -14.65 -1.80 23.74
CA CYS A 212 -15.42 -0.57 23.75
C CYS A 212 -15.12 0.34 24.94
N ASP A 213 -14.38 -0.17 25.92
CA ASP A 213 -14.08 0.49 27.20
C ASP A 213 -12.68 1.14 27.22
#